data_AF-A0A9P5BPR2-F1
#
_entry.id   AF-A0A9P5BPR2-F1
#
_cell.length_a   1.000
_cell.length_b   1.000
_cell.length_c   1.000
_cell.angle_alpha   90.00
_cell.angle_beta   90.00
_cell.angle_gamma   90.00
#
_symmetry.space_group_name_H-M   'P 1'
#
loop_
_entity.id
_entity.type
_entity.pdbx_description
1 polymer ?
#
loop_
_entity_poly.entity_id
_entity_poly.type
_entity_poly.pdbx_seq_one_letter_code
_entity_poly.pdbx_strand_id
1 'polypeptide(L)'
;MASTKDSGLGQLAMFELRFKHICTMHSKGETEAAETKALELLAEPRLGRLHKAGMHMILATSETDFVHHSLEARASLEHWHAEAKKLLEEARSDQSAIDNEINEKLKSGMTMRQIQDAQLSEMYERLARIGEEEGASAETSTAAPSDQDAEV
;
A
#
# COMPACT_ATOMS: atom_id res chain seq x y z
N MET A 1 -14.07 24.78 6.58
CA MET A 1 -14.14 23.87 5.42
C MET A 1 -13.41 22.59 5.81
N ALA A 2 -14.17 21.51 6.05
CA ALA A 2 -13.61 20.26 6.55
C ALA A 2 -12.87 19.49 5.45
N SER A 3 -11.70 18.97 5.81
CA SER A 3 -10.77 18.22 4.97
C SER A 3 -11.44 16.98 4.36
N THR A 4 -11.48 16.90 3.03
CA THR A 4 -12.06 15.78 2.26
C THR A 4 -11.22 14.49 2.29
N LYS A 5 -10.09 14.47 3.01
CA LYS A 5 -9.16 13.33 3.07
C LYS A 5 -9.71 12.11 3.84
N ASP A 6 -10.65 12.30 4.76
CA ASP A 6 -11.24 11.18 5.54
C ASP A 6 -12.25 10.31 4.76
N SER A 7 -12.78 10.81 3.64
CA SER A 7 -13.83 10.11 2.87
C SER A 7 -13.32 8.89 2.10
N GLY A 8 -12.02 8.84 1.77
CA GLY A 8 -11.43 7.77 0.98
C GLY A 8 -11.18 6.47 1.76
N LEU A 9 -10.73 6.59 3.01
CA LEU A 9 -10.44 5.44 3.88
C LEU A 9 -11.73 4.72 4.31
N GLY A 10 -12.79 5.48 4.61
CA GLY A 10 -14.11 4.92 4.92
C GLY A 10 -14.69 4.11 3.76
N GLN A 11 -14.53 4.58 2.52
CA GLN A 11 -15.01 3.86 1.34
C GLN A 11 -14.24 2.55 1.10
N LEU A 12 -12.92 2.56 1.25
CA LEU A 12 -12.11 1.33 1.11
C LEU A 12 -12.48 0.28 2.16
N ALA A 13 -12.66 0.69 3.41
CA ALA A 13 -13.10 -0.21 4.47
C ALA A 13 -14.49 -0.81 4.20
N MET A 14 -15.40 -0.03 3.61
CA MET A 14 -16.73 -0.50 3.21
C MET A 14 -16.68 -1.50 2.05
N PHE A 15 -15.78 -1.32 1.08
CA PHE A 15 -15.55 -2.31 0.02
C PHE A 15 -15.04 -3.63 0.58
N GLU A 16 -14.04 -3.57 1.46
CA GLU A 16 -13.46 -4.74 2.11
C GLU A 16 -14.49 -5.52 2.94
N LEU A 17 -15.33 -4.81 3.70
CA LEU A 17 -16.38 -5.42 4.49
C LEU A 17 -17.41 -6.15 3.62
N ARG A 18 -17.87 -5.51 2.54
CA ARG A 18 -18.83 -6.12 1.60
C ARG A 18 -18.23 -7.31 0.86
N PHE A 19 -16.98 -7.19 0.41
CA PHE A 19 -16.24 -8.28 -0.21
C PHE A 19 -16.20 -9.51 0.70
N LYS A 20 -15.76 -9.34 1.96
CA LYS A 20 -15.70 -10.43 2.96
C LYS A 20 -17.07 -11.04 3.22
N HIS A 21 -18.11 -10.21 3.31
CA HIS A 21 -19.47 -10.67 3.49
C HIS A 21 -19.91 -11.57 2.33
N ILE A 22 -19.65 -11.18 1.08
CA ILE A 22 -19.98 -11.97 -0.11
C ILE A 22 -19.21 -13.29 -0.13
N CYS A 23 -17.89 -13.29 0.15
CA CYS A 23 -17.11 -14.51 0.28
C CYS A 23 -17.65 -15.46 1.37
N THR A 24 -18.16 -14.90 2.47
CA THR A 24 -18.74 -15.69 3.57
C THR A 24 -20.09 -16.31 3.19
N MET A 25 -20.92 -15.61 2.41
CA MET A 25 -22.16 -16.18 1.88
C MET A 25 -21.85 -17.33 0.92
N HIS A 26 -20.89 -17.12 0.01
CA HIS A 26 -20.47 -18.14 -0.95
C HIS A 26 -19.93 -19.40 -0.26
N SER A 27 -19.09 -19.24 0.77
CA SER A 27 -18.56 -20.39 1.53
C SER A 27 -19.61 -21.15 2.35
N LYS A 28 -20.75 -20.53 2.66
CA LYS A 28 -21.91 -21.17 3.29
C LYS A 28 -22.85 -21.87 2.30
N GLY A 29 -22.57 -21.79 0.99
CA GLY A 29 -23.43 -22.33 -0.06
C GLY A 29 -24.64 -21.45 -0.38
N GLU A 30 -24.68 -20.19 0.10
CA GLU A 30 -25.70 -19.21 -0.26
C GLU A 30 -25.38 -18.61 -1.65
N THR A 31 -25.24 -19.48 -2.66
CA THR A 31 -24.63 -19.18 -3.96
C THR A 31 -25.37 -18.08 -4.72
N GLU A 32 -26.69 -18.19 -4.90
CA GLU A 32 -27.47 -17.17 -5.64
C GLU A 32 -27.40 -15.77 -5.00
N ALA A 33 -27.44 -15.70 -3.67
CA ALA A 33 -27.32 -14.45 -2.94
C ALA A 33 -25.91 -13.87 -3.04
N ALA A 34 -24.89 -14.73 -3.01
CA ALA A 34 -23.49 -14.32 -3.20
C ALA A 34 -23.25 -13.81 -4.62
N GLU A 35 -23.78 -14.48 -5.64
CA GLU A 35 -23.66 -14.06 -7.04
C GLU A 35 -24.33 -12.72 -7.29
N THR A 36 -25.55 -12.52 -6.77
CA THR A 36 -26.28 -11.26 -6.90
C THR A 36 -25.48 -10.09 -6.33
N LYS A 37 -24.97 -10.25 -5.10
CA LYS A 37 -24.14 -9.19 -4.47
C LYS A 37 -22.78 -9.02 -5.12
N ALA A 38 -22.22 -10.08 -5.72
CA ALA A 38 -20.97 -10.00 -6.46
C ALA A 38 -21.12 -9.15 -7.72
N LEU A 39 -22.24 -9.30 -8.45
CA LEU A 39 -22.57 -8.44 -9.59
C LEU A 39 -22.76 -6.98 -9.18
N GLU A 40 -23.48 -6.73 -8.09
CA GLU A 40 -23.67 -5.38 -7.54
C GLU A 40 -22.33 -4.72 -7.20
N LEU A 41 -21.44 -5.44 -6.52
CA LEU A 41 -20.15 -4.92 -6.11
C LEU A 41 -19.24 -4.67 -7.33
N LEU A 42 -19.27 -5.56 -8.32
CA LEU A 42 -18.50 -5.43 -9.57
C LEU A 42 -18.89 -4.19 -10.38
N ALA A 43 -20.16 -3.80 -10.34
CA ALA A 43 -20.64 -2.60 -11.01
C ALA A 43 -20.07 -1.30 -10.41
N GLU A 44 -19.45 -1.35 -9.23
CA GLU A 44 -18.94 -0.15 -8.57
C GLU A 44 -17.61 0.34 -9.17
N PRO A 45 -17.52 1.61 -9.63
CA PRO A 45 -16.37 2.11 -10.38
C PRO A 45 -15.04 2.06 -9.62
N ARG A 46 -15.09 2.17 -8.29
CA ARG A 46 -13.92 2.29 -7.42
C ARG A 46 -13.49 0.97 -6.79
N LEU A 47 -14.08 -0.15 -7.20
CA LEU A 47 -13.69 -1.45 -6.71
C LEU A 47 -12.24 -1.77 -7.16
N GLY A 48 -11.38 -2.12 -6.19
CA GLY A 48 -9.99 -2.47 -6.46
C GLY A 48 -9.86 -3.71 -7.35
N ARG A 49 -8.74 -3.85 -8.08
CA ARG A 49 -8.51 -5.00 -8.98
C ARG A 49 -8.58 -6.33 -8.26
N LEU A 50 -8.06 -6.41 -7.03
CA LEU A 50 -8.10 -7.62 -6.22
C LEU A 50 -9.55 -8.01 -5.87
N HIS A 51 -10.36 -7.05 -5.42
CA HIS A 51 -11.77 -7.29 -5.11
C HIS A 51 -12.56 -7.68 -6.36
N LYS A 52 -12.31 -7.03 -7.51
CA LYS A 52 -12.88 -7.41 -8.80
C LYS A 52 -12.55 -8.86 -9.17
N ALA A 53 -11.28 -9.26 -9.03
CA ALA A 53 -10.85 -10.63 -9.27
C ALA A 53 -11.61 -11.63 -8.39
N GLY A 54 -11.72 -11.35 -7.09
CA GLY A 54 -12.45 -12.22 -6.17
C GLY A 54 -13.94 -12.31 -6.46
N MET A 55 -14.58 -11.22 -6.92
CA MET A 55 -15.98 -11.26 -7.36
C MET A 55 -16.14 -12.11 -8.62
N HIS A 56 -15.23 -11.98 -9.60
CA HIS A 56 -15.23 -12.84 -10.78
C HIS A 56 -14.97 -14.32 -10.44
N MET A 57 -14.17 -14.62 -9.41
CA MET A 57 -14.01 -16.00 -8.94
C MET A 57 -15.30 -16.59 -8.36
N ILE A 58 -16.09 -15.79 -7.64
CA ILE A 58 -17.40 -16.21 -7.13
C ILE A 58 -18.36 -16.45 -8.30
N LEU A 59 -18.40 -15.55 -9.28
CA LEU A 59 -19.27 -15.70 -10.46
C LEU A 59 -18.81 -16.80 -11.43
N ALA A 60 -17.54 -17.21 -11.38
CA ALA A 60 -17.05 -18.33 -12.17
C ALA A 60 -17.65 -19.69 -11.74
N THR A 61 -18.32 -19.76 -10.59
CA THR A 61 -19.10 -20.93 -10.17
C THR A 61 -20.57 -20.88 -10.58
N SER A 62 -21.01 -19.77 -11.18
CA SER A 62 -22.38 -19.60 -11.65
C SER A 62 -22.67 -20.49 -12.86
N GLU A 63 -23.94 -20.80 -13.10
CA GLU A 63 -24.35 -21.53 -14.31
C GLU A 63 -24.37 -20.62 -15.54
N THR A 64 -24.42 -19.30 -15.34
CA THR A 64 -24.48 -18.28 -16.40
C THR A 64 -23.17 -17.51 -16.51
N ASP A 65 -22.69 -17.30 -17.73
CA ASP A 65 -21.49 -16.48 -18.03
C ASP A 65 -20.19 -16.88 -17.29
N PHE A 66 -20.14 -18.10 -16.77
CA PHE A 66 -18.99 -18.62 -16.00
C PHE A 66 -17.69 -18.58 -16.80
N VAL A 67 -17.74 -18.76 -18.12
CA VAL A 67 -16.55 -18.69 -18.99
C VAL A 67 -15.96 -17.28 -18.98
N HIS A 68 -16.80 -16.26 -19.12
CA HIS A 68 -16.35 -14.87 -19.09
C HIS A 68 -15.73 -14.55 -17.73
N HIS A 69 -16.42 -14.87 -16.64
CA HIS A 69 -15.93 -14.63 -15.29
C HIS A 69 -14.68 -15.44 -14.93
N SER A 70 -14.55 -16.67 -15.43
CA SER A 70 -13.34 -17.48 -15.29
C SER A 70 -12.14 -16.84 -15.98
N LEU A 71 -12.34 -16.28 -17.18
CA LEU A 71 -11.27 -15.60 -17.92
C LEU A 71 -10.82 -14.31 -17.22
N GLU A 72 -11.76 -13.48 -16.75
CA GLU A 72 -11.46 -12.27 -15.99
C GLU A 72 -10.74 -12.57 -14.68
N ALA A 73 -11.18 -13.60 -13.95
CA ALA A 73 -10.52 -14.07 -12.74
C ALA A 73 -9.08 -14.54 -13.05
N ARG A 74 -8.89 -15.35 -14.10
CA ARG A 74 -7.57 -15.84 -14.50
C ARG A 74 -6.62 -14.71 -14.88
N ALA A 75 -7.05 -13.76 -15.71
CA ALA A 75 -6.23 -12.62 -16.12
C ALA A 75 -5.78 -11.78 -14.91
N SER A 76 -6.68 -11.61 -13.94
CA SER A 76 -6.37 -10.90 -12.69
C SER A 76 -5.38 -11.67 -11.82
N LEU A 77 -5.53 -13.00 -11.71
CA LEU A 77 -4.61 -13.85 -10.96
C LEU A 77 -3.21 -13.89 -11.61
N GLU A 78 -3.13 -13.95 -12.94
CA GLU A 78 -1.86 -13.88 -13.68
C GLU A 78 -1.13 -12.57 -13.42
N HIS A 79 -1.86 -11.44 -13.43
CA HIS A 79 -1.32 -10.13 -13.10
C HIS A 79 -0.72 -10.08 -11.68
N TRP A 80 -1.50 -10.48 -10.67
CA TRP A 80 -1.04 -10.47 -9.28
C TRP A 80 0.10 -11.46 -9.02
N HIS A 81 0.08 -12.61 -9.70
CA HIS A 81 1.19 -13.56 -9.62
C HIS A 81 2.48 -12.97 -10.19
N ALA A 82 2.42 -12.26 -11.33
CA ALA A 82 3.56 -11.57 -11.90
C ALA A 82 4.09 -10.46 -10.98
N GLU A 83 3.19 -9.68 -10.38
CA GLU A 83 3.56 -8.62 -9.43
C GLU A 83 4.21 -9.18 -8.16
N ALA A 84 3.64 -10.24 -7.59
CA ALA A 84 4.22 -10.93 -6.44
C ALA A 84 5.62 -11.51 -6.76
N LYS A 85 5.80 -12.09 -7.95
CA LYS A 85 7.10 -12.59 -8.39
C LYS A 85 8.13 -11.47 -8.49
N LYS A 86 7.74 -10.31 -9.05
CA LYS A 86 8.61 -9.13 -9.13
C LYS A 86 9.05 -8.66 -7.73
N LEU A 87 8.11 -8.52 -6.80
CA LEU A 87 8.41 -8.11 -5.42
C LEU A 87 9.35 -9.12 -4.71
N LEU A 88 9.17 -10.41 -4.98
CA LEU A 88 10.07 -11.45 -4.44
C LEU A 88 11.49 -11.37 -5.03
N GLU A 89 11.62 -11.05 -6.31
CA GLU A 89 12.92 -10.86 -6.96
C GLU A 89 13.62 -9.61 -6.41
N GLU A 90 12.89 -8.50 -6.22
CA GLU A 90 13.40 -7.29 -5.57
C GLU A 90 13.89 -7.58 -4.14
N ALA A 91 13.06 -8.24 -3.32
CA ALA A 91 13.45 -8.60 -1.95
C ALA A 91 14.68 -9.52 -1.91
N ARG A 92 14.85 -10.43 -2.87
CA ARG A 92 16.04 -11.27 -2.97
C ARG A 92 17.28 -10.47 -3.38
N SER A 93 17.11 -9.51 -4.29
CA SER A 93 18.18 -8.59 -4.68
C SER A 93 18.64 -7.76 -3.49
N ASP A 94 17.71 -7.18 -2.74
CA ASP A 94 17.99 -6.38 -1.55
C ASP A 94 18.70 -7.21 -0.48
N GLN A 95 18.21 -8.43 -0.21
CA GLN A 95 18.88 -9.34 0.72
C GLN A 95 20.32 -9.63 0.28
N SER A 96 20.54 -9.90 -1.02
CA SER A 96 21.88 -10.17 -1.55
C SER A 96 22.80 -8.96 -1.41
N ALA A 97 22.28 -7.75 -1.63
CA ALA A 97 23.03 -6.50 -1.46
C ALA A 97 23.44 -6.30 0.01
N ILE A 98 22.51 -6.52 0.94
CA ILE A 98 22.75 -6.44 2.39
C ILE A 98 23.81 -7.48 2.81
N ASP A 99 23.68 -8.73 2.36
CA ASP A 99 24.62 -9.80 2.69
C ASP A 99 26.03 -9.49 2.17
N ASN A 100 26.13 -8.93 0.96
CA ASN A 100 27.40 -8.49 0.39
C ASN A 100 28.01 -7.36 1.22
N GLU A 101 27.24 -6.35 1.60
CA GLU A 101 27.73 -5.23 2.43
C GLU A 101 28.21 -5.71 3.80
N ILE A 102 27.44 -6.60 4.46
CA ILE A 102 27.84 -7.21 5.73
C ILE A 102 29.14 -7.99 5.56
N ASN A 103 29.24 -8.81 4.50
CA ASN A 103 30.45 -9.59 4.24
C ASN A 103 31.67 -8.70 4.00
N GLU A 104 31.55 -7.58 3.28
CA GLU A 104 32.65 -6.63 3.11
C GLU A 104 33.07 -5.97 4.43
N LYS A 105 32.10 -5.59 5.28
CA LYS A 105 32.38 -5.06 6.63
C LYS A 105 33.03 -6.10 7.54
N LEU A 106 32.63 -7.37 7.46
CA LEU A 106 33.28 -8.45 8.20
C LEU A 106 34.72 -8.69 7.69
N LYS A 107 34.94 -8.66 6.38
CA LYS A 107 36.29 -8.77 5.77
C LYS A 107 37.21 -7.62 6.17
N SER A 108 36.68 -6.41 6.37
CA SER A 108 37.46 -5.28 6.87
C SER A 108 37.81 -5.38 8.36
N GLY A 109 37.35 -6.44 9.04
CA GLY A 109 37.66 -6.74 10.44
C GLY A 109 36.65 -6.17 11.43
N MET A 110 35.54 -5.55 10.98
CA MET A 110 34.45 -5.20 11.89
C MET A 110 33.77 -6.45 12.42
N THR A 111 33.42 -6.43 13.70
CA THR A 111 32.57 -7.45 14.31
C THR A 111 31.10 -7.16 14.01
N MET A 112 30.25 -8.20 14.06
CA MET A 112 28.80 -8.03 13.85
C MET A 112 28.18 -6.97 14.77
N ARG A 113 28.65 -6.87 16.02
CA ARG A 113 28.20 -5.85 16.97
C ARG A 113 28.54 -4.43 16.50
N GLN A 114 29.76 -4.22 16.02
CA GLN A 114 30.18 -2.90 15.49
C GLN A 114 29.39 -2.51 14.23
N ILE A 115 29.03 -3.48 13.38
CA ILE A 115 28.18 -3.23 12.21
C ILE A 115 26.78 -2.76 12.66
N GLN A 116 26.18 -3.43 13.65
CA GLN A 116 24.88 -3.05 14.20
C GLN A 116 24.92 -1.67 14.87
N ASP A 117 25.94 -1.39 15.67
CA ASP A 117 26.11 -0.09 16.35
C ASP A 117 26.27 1.05 15.34
N ALA A 118 27.00 0.82 14.25
CA ALA A 118 27.15 1.77 13.15
C ALA A 118 25.82 2.03 12.42
N GLN A 119 25.05 0.98 12.13
CA GLN A 119 23.73 1.10 11.49
C GLN A 119 22.73 1.86 12.37
N LEU A 120 22.73 1.62 13.68
CA LEU A 120 21.87 2.36 14.62
C LEU A 120 22.27 3.83 14.70
N SER A 121 23.57 4.13 14.74
CA SER A 121 24.08 5.51 14.76
C SER A 121 23.67 6.26 13.50
N GLU A 122 23.83 5.64 12.33
CA GLU A 122 23.41 6.21 11.05
C GLU A 122 21.89 6.47 11.00
N MET A 123 21.08 5.53 11.51
CA MET A 123 19.64 5.70 11.58
C MET A 123 19.25 6.91 12.44
N TYR A 124 19.87 7.07 13.62
CA TYR A 124 19.62 8.24 14.48
C TYR A 124 20.02 9.55 13.80
N GLU A 125 21.13 9.59 13.08
CA GLU A 125 21.53 10.77 12.29
C GLU A 125 20.57 11.09 11.14
N ARG A 126 20.03 10.06 10.47
CA ARG A 126 18.99 10.26 9.43
C ARG A 126 17.71 10.83 10.04
N LEU A 127 17.27 10.31 11.19
CA LEU A 127 16.08 10.81 11.90
C LEU A 127 16.27 12.25 12.40
N ALA A 128 17.46 12.58 12.93
CA ALA A 128 17.76 13.95 13.36
C ALA A 128 17.68 14.95 12.21
N ARG A 129 18.23 14.61 11.03
CA ARG A 129 18.14 15.46 9.83
C ARG A 129 16.71 15.69 9.36
N ILE A 130 15.85 14.65 9.39
CA ILE A 130 14.44 14.79 9.02
C ILE A 130 13.71 15.75 9.97
N GLY A 131 13.99 15.68 11.27
CA GLY A 131 13.42 16.60 12.26
C GLY A 131 13.87 18.06 12.11
N GLU A 132 15.12 18.28 11.67
CA GLU A 132 15.65 19.62 11.38
C GLU A 132 15.06 20.21 10.07
N GLU A 133 14.85 19.39 9.03
CA GLU A 133 14.24 19.82 7.77
C GLU A 133 12.75 20.17 7.92
N GLU A 134 11.99 19.48 8.78
CA GLU A 134 10.60 19.85 9.10
C GLU A 134 10.51 21.13 9.96
N GLY A 135 11.51 21.42 10.79
CA GLY A 135 11.59 22.66 11.59
C GLY A 135 12.02 23.89 10.79
N ALA A 136 12.92 23.73 9.82
CA ALA A 136 13.46 24.83 9.02
C ALA A 136 12.43 25.46 8.04
N SER A 137 11.36 24.74 7.69
CA SER A 137 10.28 25.25 6.82
C SER A 137 9.38 26.28 7.52
N ALA A 138 9.37 26.33 8.85
CA ALA A 138 8.50 27.22 9.63
C ALA A 138 9.11 28.60 9.96
N GLU A 139 10.43 28.80 9.82
CA GLU A 139 11.11 30.00 10.33
C GLU A 139 11.50 31.04 9.25
N THR A 140 11.12 30.84 7.99
CA THR A 140 11.32 31.83 6.90
C THR A 140 10.03 32.53 6.49
N SER A 141 9.25 33.04 7.46
CA SER A 141 8.15 33.96 7.15
C SER A 141 7.83 34.95 8.26
N THR A 142 8.85 35.59 8.84
CA THR A 142 8.63 36.82 9.62
C THR A 142 9.84 37.75 9.50
N ALA A 143 9.83 38.59 8.46
CA ALA A 143 10.55 39.85 8.45
C ALA A 143 9.72 40.86 7.65
N ALA A 144 8.65 41.36 8.26
CA ALA A 144 8.03 42.61 7.83
C ALA A 144 8.79 43.76 8.51
N PRO A 145 9.43 44.67 7.77
CA PRO A 145 10.01 45.86 8.37
C PRO A 145 8.89 46.81 8.79
N SER A 146 8.80 47.03 10.10
CA SER A 146 8.19 48.22 10.71
C SER A 146 9.11 49.41 10.48
N ASP A 147 8.54 50.54 10.09
CA ASP A 147 8.80 51.92 10.55
C ASP A 147 8.00 52.86 9.62
N GLN A 148 6.82 53.34 10.03
CA GLN A 148 6.60 54.65 10.67
C GLN A 148 7.40 55.80 10.01
N ASP A 149 6.70 56.68 9.30
CA ASP A 149 6.79 58.12 9.60
C ASP A 149 5.60 58.91 9.07
N ALA A 150 5.22 59.90 9.87
CA ALA A 150 4.11 60.83 9.69
C ALA A 150 4.53 62.03 8.83
N GLU A 151 3.57 62.65 8.12
CA GLU A 151 3.33 64.11 8.18
C GLU A 151 2.14 64.52 7.28
N VAL A 152 1.29 65.37 7.88
CA VAL A 152 0.38 66.42 7.37
C VAL A 152 -0.13 66.33 5.92
#